data_AF-A0A4Y9N7P2-F1
#
_entry.id   AF-A0A4Y9N7P2-F1
#
_cell.length_a   1.000
_cell.length_b   1.000
_cell.length_c   1.000
_cell.angle_alpha   90.00
_cell.angle_beta   90.00
_cell.angle_gamma   90.00
#
_symmetry.space_group_name_H-M   'P 1'
#
loop_
_entity.id
_entity.type
_entity.pdbx_description
1 polymer ?
#
loop_
_entity_poly.entity_id
_entity_poly.type
_entity_poly.pdbx_seq_one_letter_code
_entity_poly.pdbx_strand_id
1 'polypeptide(L)'
;MVCHRDADDGRLDTAGDRHGPHLADRGTEPVRAWLRRPDRLRVETLDGRLLQLVDEPRTQVALFGPDGSRTVTYPWPADGPAPVWRPDGLAAVRPERLSYDAPMYQSYDWVAMLDPVELADGRDPDTGEDAGSPGLEVDAVTEVEHGGRPAWEAHVRTTPRYEPRCGCCPLLRSPEVDAREYGQARGPYPRVQRIRLDVQTGVCVLADAPETLGTGHDLRIEAVDEPMAGALFGS
;
A
#
# COMPACT_ATOMS: atom_id res chain seq x y z
N MET A 1 -0.49 11.60 -10.06
CA MET A 1 -1.35 10.44 -10.31
C MET A 1 -2.78 10.78 -9.91
N VAL A 2 -3.75 10.44 -10.75
CA VAL A 2 -5.17 10.44 -10.38
C VAL A 2 -5.64 9.00 -10.36
N CYS A 3 -6.33 8.58 -9.31
CA CYS A 3 -6.79 7.21 -9.19
C CYS A 3 -8.16 7.12 -8.54
N HIS A 4 -8.81 5.99 -8.80
CA HIS A 4 -10.17 5.70 -8.40
C HIS A 4 -10.20 4.33 -7.73
N ARG A 5 -10.66 4.27 -6.47
CA ARG A 5 -10.82 2.99 -5.76
C ARG A 5 -12.28 2.56 -5.87
N ASP A 6 -12.52 1.40 -6.47
CA ASP A 6 -13.86 0.82 -6.61
C ASP A 6 -14.30 0.13 -5.32
N ALA A 7 -15.62 0.11 -5.08
CA ALA A 7 -16.22 -0.74 -4.07
C ALA A 7 -16.47 -2.13 -4.67
N ASP A 8 -16.28 -3.19 -3.88
CA ASP A 8 -16.63 -4.56 -4.28
C ASP A 8 -18.15 -4.62 -4.55
N ASP A 9 -18.56 -5.08 -5.74
CA ASP A 9 -19.96 -5.13 -6.22
C ASP A 9 -20.80 -6.25 -5.54
N GLY A 10 -20.41 -6.62 -4.31
CA GLY A 10 -21.04 -7.64 -3.48
C GLY A 10 -22.34 -7.17 -2.84
N ARG A 11 -23.46 -7.49 -3.48
CA ARG A 11 -24.86 -7.45 -3.00
C ARG A 11 -25.02 -7.40 -1.46
N LEU A 12 -25.53 -6.26 -0.99
CA LEU A 12 -25.85 -5.93 0.40
C LEU A 12 -26.90 -6.86 1.03
N ASP A 13 -26.66 -7.29 2.27
CA ASP A 13 -27.71 -7.60 3.25
C ASP A 13 -27.34 -6.98 4.61
N THR A 14 -28.32 -6.32 5.23
CA THR A 14 -28.17 -5.43 6.40
C THR A 14 -28.26 -6.14 7.74
N ALA A 15 -27.39 -5.78 8.71
CA ALA A 15 -27.75 -5.54 10.13
C ALA A 15 -26.52 -5.08 10.92
N GLY A 16 -26.68 -4.03 11.74
CA GLY A 16 -25.59 -3.39 12.47
C GLY A 16 -25.31 -3.96 13.86
N ASP A 17 -24.14 -3.61 14.39
CA ASP A 17 -23.88 -3.50 15.83
C ASP A 17 -22.75 -2.48 16.08
N ARG A 18 -22.88 -1.68 17.14
CA ARG A 18 -21.98 -0.55 17.46
C ARG A 18 -21.10 -0.94 18.65
N HIS A 19 -19.78 -0.98 18.39
CA HIS A 19 -18.60 -1.13 19.26
C HIS A 19 -17.81 -2.43 19.05
N GLY A 20 -16.77 -2.38 18.20
CA GLY A 20 -15.77 -3.43 17.96
C GLY A 20 -14.49 -2.86 17.31
N PRO A 21 -13.32 -3.52 17.46
CA PRO A 21 -12.04 -3.03 16.93
C PRO A 21 -12.10 -2.99 15.40
N HIS A 22 -11.29 -2.14 14.76
CA HIS A 22 -11.23 -1.87 13.30
C HIS A 22 -10.99 -3.13 12.41
N LEU A 23 -11.86 -4.13 12.48
CA LEU A 23 -11.96 -5.25 11.56
C LEU A 23 -13.12 -4.96 10.61
N ALA A 24 -12.77 -4.63 9.38
CA ALA A 24 -13.59 -4.78 8.18
C ALA A 24 -15.05 -4.28 8.27
N ASP A 25 -15.23 -2.96 8.30
CA ASP A 25 -16.31 -2.34 7.51
C ASP A 25 -15.63 -1.61 6.33
N ARG A 26 -15.33 -2.37 5.27
CA ARG A 26 -14.73 -1.84 4.02
C ARG A 26 -15.76 -1.78 2.89
N GLY A 27 -17.01 -1.47 3.22
CA GLY A 27 -17.94 -0.85 2.28
C GLY A 27 -17.66 0.65 2.13
N THR A 28 -16.39 1.03 1.95
CA THR A 28 -16.06 2.43 1.69
C THR A 28 -16.58 2.76 0.30
N GLU A 29 -17.45 3.77 0.23
CA GLU A 29 -17.87 4.34 -1.05
C GLU A 29 -16.63 4.63 -1.90
N PRO A 30 -16.70 4.34 -3.21
CA PRO A 30 -15.56 4.57 -4.07
C PRO A 30 -15.14 6.03 -4.04
N VAL A 31 -13.83 6.25 -4.08
CA VAL A 31 -13.23 7.58 -4.01
C VAL A 31 -12.41 7.85 -5.27
N ARG A 32 -12.21 9.13 -5.55
CA ARG A 32 -11.22 9.63 -6.50
C ARG A 32 -10.14 10.39 -5.73
N ALA A 33 -8.88 10.14 -6.05
CA ALA A 33 -7.75 10.78 -5.40
C ALA A 33 -6.77 11.38 -6.40
N TRP A 34 -6.15 12.49 -6.01
CA TRP A 34 -5.05 13.13 -6.70
C TRP A 34 -3.83 13.09 -5.79
N LEU A 35 -2.76 12.49 -6.27
CA LEU A 35 -1.51 12.32 -5.55
C LEU A 35 -0.39 13.04 -6.32
N ARG A 36 0.26 14.01 -5.66
CA ARG A 36 1.53 14.60 -6.09
C ARG A 36 2.57 14.25 -5.02
N ARG A 37 3.36 13.22 -5.33
CA ARG A 37 4.42 12.76 -4.44
C ARG A 37 5.49 13.86 -4.29
N PRO A 38 6.12 13.94 -3.10
CA PRO A 38 5.95 13.04 -1.97
C PRO A 38 4.87 13.44 -0.95
N ASP A 39 4.26 14.63 -1.04
CA ASP A 39 3.66 15.28 0.13
C ASP A 39 2.19 15.70 -0.03
N ARG A 40 1.60 15.60 -1.22
CA ARG A 40 0.27 16.17 -1.50
C ARG A 40 -0.74 15.11 -1.88
N LEU A 41 -1.87 15.10 -1.19
CA LEU A 41 -3.00 14.24 -1.48
C LEU A 41 -4.30 15.04 -1.41
N ARG A 42 -5.18 14.81 -2.39
CA ARG A 42 -6.59 15.20 -2.34
C ARG A 42 -7.41 13.95 -2.54
N VAL A 43 -8.47 13.78 -1.75
CA VAL A 43 -9.43 12.69 -1.90
C VAL A 43 -10.84 13.27 -1.92
N GLU A 44 -11.62 12.84 -2.90
CA GLU A 44 -13.03 13.16 -3.06
C GLU A 44 -13.85 11.89 -3.19
N THR A 45 -15.15 11.98 -2.90
CA THR A 45 -16.12 11.03 -3.42
C THR A 45 -16.25 11.16 -4.94
N LEU A 46 -16.90 10.20 -5.61
CA LEU A 46 -17.10 10.28 -7.07
C LEU A 46 -18.02 11.43 -7.52
N ASP A 47 -18.93 11.89 -6.66
CA ASP A 47 -19.77 13.06 -6.91
C ASP A 47 -19.05 14.40 -6.63
N GLY A 48 -17.76 14.37 -6.29
CA GLY A 48 -16.90 15.55 -6.17
C GLY A 48 -16.90 16.21 -4.79
N ARG A 49 -17.40 15.54 -3.75
CA ARG A 49 -17.34 16.04 -2.37
C ARG A 49 -15.96 15.78 -1.80
N LEU A 50 -15.28 16.86 -1.36
CA LEU A 50 -13.99 16.77 -0.69
C LEU A 50 -14.08 15.95 0.61
N LEU A 51 -13.24 14.91 0.70
CA LEU A 51 -13.09 14.06 1.88
C LEU A 51 -11.83 14.39 2.66
N GLN A 52 -10.70 14.55 1.96
CA GLN A 52 -9.41 14.83 2.60
C GLN A 52 -8.52 15.69 1.71
N LEU A 53 -7.76 16.58 2.33
CA LEU A 53 -6.69 17.34 1.72
C LEU A 53 -5.46 17.24 2.63
N VAL A 54 -4.32 16.87 2.07
CA VAL A 54 -3.07 16.66 2.80
C VAL A 54 -1.93 17.42 2.14
N ASP A 55 -1.12 18.04 3.00
CA ASP A 55 0.16 18.69 2.70
C ASP A 55 1.13 18.28 3.81
N GLU A 56 1.89 17.21 3.58
CA GLU A 56 2.74 16.59 4.59
C GLU A 56 4.14 17.21 4.63
N PRO A 57 4.63 17.63 5.81
CA PRO A 57 6.02 18.01 5.95
C PRO A 57 6.92 16.77 5.83
N ARG A 58 8.21 16.99 5.60
CA ARG A 58 9.22 15.92 5.64
C ARG A 58 9.15 15.15 6.96
N THR A 59 9.29 13.83 6.89
CA THR A 59 9.35 12.97 8.07
C THR A 59 10.50 13.36 8.99
N GLN A 60 10.19 13.52 10.27
CA GLN A 60 11.16 13.83 11.33
C GLN A 60 11.05 12.81 12.45
N VAL A 61 12.20 12.32 12.92
CA VAL A 61 12.28 11.38 14.04
C VAL A 61 13.14 11.99 15.14
N ALA A 62 12.60 12.02 16.36
CA ALA A 62 13.35 12.35 17.56
C ALA A 62 14.08 11.10 18.06
N LEU A 63 15.41 11.16 18.07
CA LEU A 63 16.27 10.13 18.65
C LEU A 63 16.65 10.56 20.07
N PHE A 64 16.31 9.72 21.04
CA PHE A 64 16.67 9.93 22.44
C PHE A 64 17.89 9.06 22.76
N GLY A 65 18.99 9.70 23.16
CA GLY A 65 20.20 9.02 23.60
C GLY A 65 20.69 9.56 24.95
N PRO A 66 21.74 8.94 25.53
CA PRO A 66 22.35 9.40 26.77
C PRO A 66 22.81 10.88 26.73
N ASP A 67 23.19 11.35 25.54
CA ASP A 67 23.70 12.72 25.29
C ASP A 67 22.58 13.74 24.99
N GLY A 68 21.31 13.36 25.15
CA GLY A 68 20.13 14.19 24.89
C GLY A 68 19.32 13.75 23.68
N SER A 69 18.41 14.62 23.23
CA SER A 69 17.58 14.37 22.06
C SER A 69 18.12 15.07 20.81
N ARG A 70 18.07 14.39 19.67
CA ARG A 70 18.32 15.00 18.35
C ARG A 70 17.19 14.66 17.39
N THR A 71 16.79 15.63 16.57
CA THR A 71 15.83 15.40 15.49
C THR A 71 16.58 15.07 14.21
N VAL A 72 16.19 13.99 13.54
CA VAL A 72 16.68 13.61 12.22
C VAL A 72 15.54 13.77 11.23
N THR A 73 15.77 14.55 10.18
CA THR A 73 14.83 14.67 9.05
C THR A 73 15.25 13.69 7.97
N TYR A 74 14.34 12.81 7.57
CA TYR A 74 14.60 11.90 6.46
C TYR A 74 14.45 12.62 5.11
N PRO A 75 15.42 12.48 4.19
CA PRO A 75 15.30 13.04 2.86
C PRO A 75 14.23 12.30 2.05
N TRP A 76 13.65 13.01 1.07
CA TRP A 76 12.78 12.38 0.08
C TRP A 76 13.61 11.57 -0.92
N PRO A 77 13.02 10.60 -1.63
CA PRO A 77 13.72 9.78 -2.61
C PRO A 77 14.45 10.60 -3.69
N ALA A 78 13.84 11.71 -4.12
CA ALA A 78 14.44 12.62 -5.09
C ALA A 78 15.70 13.35 -4.59
N ASP A 79 15.89 13.45 -3.27
CA ASP A 79 17.06 14.08 -2.64
C ASP A 79 18.08 13.04 -2.14
N GLY A 80 17.75 11.75 -2.25
CA GLY A 80 18.55 10.64 -1.76
C GLY A 80 19.48 10.04 -2.81
N PRO A 81 20.30 9.03 -2.42
CA PRO A 81 21.02 8.22 -3.40
C PRO A 81 20.05 7.48 -4.31
N ALA A 82 20.46 7.25 -5.56
CA ALA A 82 19.68 6.45 -6.49
C ALA A 82 19.62 4.98 -6.07
N PRO A 83 18.54 4.24 -6.42
CA PRO A 83 18.51 2.79 -6.27
C PRO A 83 19.60 2.09 -7.08
N VAL A 84 20.00 0.91 -6.63
CA VAL A 84 20.81 0.00 -7.44
C VAL A 84 19.86 -0.71 -8.39
N TRP A 85 20.11 -0.59 -9.69
CA TRP A 85 19.27 -1.20 -10.72
C TRP A 85 19.85 -2.53 -11.20
N ARG A 86 18.96 -3.47 -11.50
CA ARG A 86 19.24 -4.71 -12.21
C ARG A 86 19.34 -4.43 -13.71
N PRO A 87 19.95 -5.35 -14.50
CA PRO A 87 19.98 -5.22 -15.97
C PRO A 87 18.60 -5.19 -16.63
N ASP A 88 17.59 -5.76 -15.98
CA ASP A 88 16.19 -5.77 -16.42
C ASP A 88 15.45 -4.45 -16.11
N GLY A 89 16.12 -3.47 -15.50
CA GLY A 89 15.54 -2.17 -15.15
C GLY A 89 14.77 -2.15 -13.83
N LEU A 90 14.68 -3.27 -13.11
CA LEU A 90 14.07 -3.33 -11.78
C LEU A 90 15.09 -2.97 -10.68
N ALA A 91 14.62 -2.47 -9.54
CA ALA A 91 15.51 -2.16 -8.43
C ALA A 91 16.05 -3.46 -7.82
N ALA A 92 17.38 -3.59 -7.72
CA ALA A 92 18.06 -4.63 -6.95
C ALA A 92 18.12 -4.27 -5.46
N VAL A 93 18.42 -3.00 -5.17
CA VAL A 93 18.54 -2.50 -3.79
C VAL A 93 17.87 -1.14 -3.71
N ARG A 94 16.93 -1.04 -2.78
CA ARG A 94 16.28 0.21 -2.42
C ARG A 94 17.08 0.91 -1.32
N PRO A 95 17.44 2.19 -1.50
CA PRO A 95 18.18 2.91 -0.46
C PRO A 95 17.35 3.04 0.83
N GLU A 96 17.98 2.77 1.96
CA GLU A 96 17.34 2.93 3.26
C GLU A 96 17.36 4.41 3.71
N ARG A 97 16.62 4.71 4.79
CA ARG A 97 16.60 6.03 5.43
C ARG A 97 16.12 7.16 4.50
N LEU A 98 15.23 6.85 3.56
CA LEU A 98 14.48 7.85 2.79
C LEU A 98 13.00 7.77 3.19
N SER A 99 12.31 8.91 3.12
CA SER A 99 10.87 8.99 3.36
C SER A 99 10.11 8.67 2.07
N TYR A 100 9.78 7.40 1.87
CA TYR A 100 9.11 6.91 0.67
C TYR A 100 7.59 7.00 0.72
N ASP A 101 7.04 7.11 1.93
CA ASP A 101 5.62 7.00 2.17
C ASP A 101 4.88 8.14 1.49
N ALA A 102 3.82 7.77 0.76
CA ALA A 102 2.86 8.73 0.27
C ALA A 102 1.92 9.16 1.41
N PRO A 103 1.29 10.35 1.32
CA PRO A 103 0.32 10.78 2.31
C PRO A 103 -0.82 9.76 2.43
N MET A 104 -1.24 9.51 3.66
CA MET A 104 -2.17 8.43 3.99
C MET A 104 -3.63 8.88 3.83
N TYR A 105 -4.46 8.02 3.22
CA TYR A 105 -5.92 8.07 3.31
C TYR A 105 -6.43 6.86 4.10
N GLN A 106 -7.08 7.11 5.23
CA GLN A 106 -7.72 6.15 6.15
C GLN A 106 -6.82 5.08 6.82
N SER A 107 -5.92 4.40 6.11
CA SER A 107 -5.11 3.31 6.67
C SER A 107 -3.83 3.07 5.88
N TYR A 108 -2.90 2.29 6.45
CA TYR A 108 -1.63 1.94 5.78
C TYR A 108 -1.81 1.03 4.55
N ASP A 109 -2.97 0.39 4.38
CA ASP A 109 -3.39 -0.28 3.15
C ASP A 109 -3.23 0.66 1.92
N TRP A 110 -3.63 1.93 2.09
CA TRP A 110 -3.47 2.97 1.06
C TRP A 110 -2.00 3.24 0.72
N VAL A 111 -1.15 3.30 1.74
CA VAL A 111 0.28 3.58 1.54
C VAL A 111 0.97 2.37 0.92
N ALA A 112 0.62 1.17 1.40
CA ALA A 112 1.13 -0.09 0.90
C ALA A 112 0.74 -0.30 -0.57
N MET A 113 -0.49 0.02 -0.99
CA MET A 113 -0.86 -0.14 -2.41
C MET A 113 -0.06 0.81 -3.32
N LEU A 114 0.25 2.02 -2.85
CA LEU A 114 0.99 3.02 -3.61
C LEU A 114 2.48 2.72 -3.72
N ASP A 115 3.05 2.04 -2.73
CA ASP A 115 4.45 1.63 -2.67
C ASP A 115 4.52 0.22 -2.06
N PRO A 116 4.22 -0.82 -2.87
CA PRO A 116 3.98 -2.19 -2.39
C PRO A 116 5.29 -2.95 -2.13
N VAL A 117 6.17 -2.34 -1.35
CA VAL A 117 7.47 -2.91 -0.95
C VAL A 117 7.32 -4.25 -0.21
N GLU A 118 6.19 -4.46 0.46
CA GLU A 118 5.87 -5.72 1.13
C GLU A 118 5.66 -6.91 0.17
N LEU A 119 5.52 -6.66 -1.14
CA LEU A 119 5.47 -7.71 -2.16
C LEU A 119 6.85 -8.13 -2.69
N ALA A 120 7.93 -7.53 -2.19
CA ALA A 120 9.30 -7.78 -2.62
C ALA A 120 9.99 -8.83 -1.72
N ASP A 121 11.26 -8.60 -1.40
CA ASP A 121 12.06 -9.47 -0.55
C ASP A 121 11.52 -9.53 0.88
N GLY A 122 11.64 -10.70 1.50
CA GLY A 122 11.16 -10.94 2.84
C GLY A 122 12.07 -10.28 3.88
N ARG A 123 11.49 -10.00 5.06
CA ARG A 123 12.24 -9.46 6.19
C ARG A 123 12.29 -10.49 7.32
N ASP A 124 13.35 -10.42 8.11
CA ASP A 124 13.43 -11.17 9.35
C ASP A 124 12.50 -10.51 10.39
N PRO A 125 11.53 -11.25 10.97
CA PRO A 125 10.54 -10.65 11.87
C PRO A 125 11.14 -10.22 13.21
N ASP A 126 12.31 -10.74 13.60
CA ASP A 126 12.94 -10.40 14.88
C ASP A 126 13.88 -9.19 14.75
N THR A 127 14.60 -9.10 13.62
CA THR A 127 15.59 -8.01 13.40
C THR A 127 15.09 -6.91 12.48
N GLY A 128 14.08 -7.20 11.67
CA GLY A 128 13.61 -6.32 10.60
C GLY A 128 14.59 -6.19 9.44
N GLU A 129 15.66 -6.99 9.37
CA GLU A 129 16.64 -6.99 8.27
C GLU A 129 16.16 -7.81 7.06
N ASP A 130 16.88 -7.73 5.95
CA ASP A 130 16.64 -8.59 4.78
C ASP A 130 16.80 -10.07 5.15
N ALA A 131 15.79 -10.90 4.84
CA ALA A 131 15.79 -12.32 5.14
C ALA A 131 16.60 -13.17 4.14
N GLY A 132 17.13 -12.59 3.06
CA GLY A 132 17.77 -13.29 1.94
C GLY A 132 16.83 -14.26 1.22
N SER A 133 15.53 -14.15 1.45
CA SER A 133 14.49 -15.03 0.92
C SER A 133 13.21 -14.22 0.66
N PRO A 134 12.39 -14.60 -0.35
CA PRO A 134 11.22 -13.82 -0.72
C PRO A 134 10.15 -13.73 0.39
N GLY A 135 9.46 -12.59 0.46
CA GLY A 135 8.27 -12.46 1.30
C GLY A 135 7.11 -13.29 0.77
N LEU A 136 7.09 -13.59 -0.53
CA LEU A 136 6.01 -14.28 -1.22
C LEU A 136 6.48 -15.50 -1.99
N GLU A 137 5.66 -16.55 -1.97
CA GLU A 137 5.63 -17.54 -3.05
C GLU A 137 4.78 -16.97 -4.17
N VAL A 138 5.41 -16.74 -5.32
CA VAL A 138 4.73 -16.23 -6.53
C VAL A 138 4.58 -17.40 -7.49
N ASP A 139 3.35 -17.64 -7.96
CA ASP A 139 3.08 -18.63 -9.00
C ASP A 139 3.60 -18.07 -10.36
N ALA A 140 2.79 -18.09 -11.43
CA ALA A 140 3.16 -17.43 -12.68
C ALA A 140 2.81 -15.94 -12.64
N VAL A 141 3.67 -15.12 -13.26
CA VAL A 141 3.37 -13.72 -13.56
C VAL A 141 2.89 -13.62 -15.00
N THR A 142 1.73 -13.00 -15.21
CA THR A 142 1.15 -12.79 -16.53
C THR A 142 0.88 -11.32 -16.79
N GLU A 143 1.13 -10.85 -18.00
CA GLU A 143 0.74 -9.51 -18.42
C GLU A 143 -0.77 -9.49 -18.71
N VAL A 144 -1.46 -8.51 -18.15
CA VAL A 144 -2.90 -8.29 -18.29
C VAL A 144 -3.18 -6.80 -18.54
N GLU A 145 -4.42 -6.47 -18.86
CA GLU A 145 -4.90 -5.10 -18.83
C GLU A 145 -5.72 -4.86 -17.55
N HIS A 146 -5.51 -3.71 -16.90
CA HIS A 146 -6.32 -3.25 -15.78
C HIS A 146 -6.60 -1.76 -15.93
N GLY A 147 -7.88 -1.37 -15.98
CA GLY A 147 -8.26 0.04 -16.15
C GLY A 147 -7.77 0.69 -17.46
N GLY A 148 -7.56 -0.08 -18.52
CA GLY A 148 -7.00 0.41 -19.79
C GLY A 148 -5.47 0.53 -19.82
N ARG A 149 -4.77 -0.05 -18.84
CA ARG A 149 -3.31 0.05 -18.68
C ARG A 149 -2.67 -1.33 -18.53
N PRO A 150 -1.43 -1.55 -19.03
CA PRO A 150 -0.70 -2.79 -18.79
C PRO A 150 -0.42 -3.01 -17.30
N ALA A 151 -0.68 -4.22 -16.83
CA ALA A 151 -0.42 -4.65 -15.47
C ALA A 151 0.20 -6.05 -15.44
N TRP A 152 1.01 -6.34 -14.43
CA TRP A 152 1.43 -7.70 -14.10
C TRP A 152 0.47 -8.29 -13.07
N GLU A 153 -0.15 -9.41 -13.40
CA GLU A 153 -0.97 -10.21 -12.49
C GLU A 153 -0.17 -11.40 -11.96
N ALA A 154 -0.35 -11.69 -10.67
CA ALA A 154 0.18 -12.91 -10.07
C ALA A 154 -0.78 -13.45 -9.00
N HIS A 155 -0.75 -14.77 -8.84
CA HIS A 155 -1.27 -15.46 -7.67
C HIS A 155 -0.14 -15.69 -6.67
N VAL A 156 -0.35 -15.29 -5.42
CA VAL A 156 0.69 -15.23 -4.39
C VAL A 156 0.24 -15.87 -3.09
N ARG A 157 1.22 -16.37 -2.33
CA ARG A 157 1.07 -16.82 -0.94
C ARG A 157 2.12 -16.15 -0.08
N THR A 158 1.76 -15.72 1.11
CA THR A 158 2.71 -15.14 2.06
C THR A 158 3.61 -16.23 2.62
N THR A 159 4.92 -15.99 2.68
CA THR A 159 5.85 -16.81 3.46
C THR A 159 5.89 -16.31 4.91
N PRO A 160 6.53 -17.05 5.84
CA PRO A 160 6.82 -16.53 7.17
C PRO A 160 7.70 -15.26 7.16
N ARG A 161 8.33 -14.90 6.04
CA ARG A 161 9.15 -13.69 5.86
C ARG A 161 8.37 -12.52 5.27
N TYR A 162 7.09 -12.70 4.95
CA TYR A 162 6.23 -11.59 4.59
C TYR A 162 6.12 -10.64 5.78
N GLU A 163 6.54 -9.40 5.56
CA GLU A 163 6.50 -8.31 6.52
C GLU A 163 5.64 -7.20 5.92
N PRO A 164 4.37 -7.07 6.35
CA PRO A 164 3.51 -6.02 5.85
C PRO A 164 3.96 -4.67 6.37
N ARG A 165 3.63 -3.60 5.64
CA ARG A 165 3.82 -2.23 6.11
C ARG A 165 3.09 -1.98 7.45
N CYS A 166 1.96 -2.65 7.65
CA CYS A 166 1.19 -2.58 8.88
C CYS A 166 0.45 -3.90 9.13
N GLY A 167 0.68 -4.53 10.29
CA GLY A 167 0.06 -5.81 10.65
C GLY A 167 -1.47 -5.75 10.78
N CYS A 168 -2.03 -4.60 11.14
CA CYS A 168 -3.48 -4.47 11.30
C CYS A 168 -4.24 -4.23 9.98
N CYS A 169 -3.54 -3.81 8.92
CA CYS A 169 -4.10 -3.55 7.59
C CYS A 169 -3.11 -3.90 6.46
N PRO A 170 -2.65 -5.16 6.39
CA PRO A 170 -1.69 -5.59 5.37
C PRO A 170 -2.37 -5.64 3.99
N LEU A 171 -1.60 -5.54 2.88
CA LEU A 171 -2.18 -5.82 1.56
C LEU A 171 -2.61 -7.28 1.43
N LEU A 172 -1.80 -8.19 1.97
CA LEU A 172 -2.04 -9.62 1.94
C LEU A 172 -2.32 -10.13 3.34
N ARG A 173 -3.46 -10.80 3.52
CA ARG A 173 -3.80 -11.40 4.81
C ARG A 173 -3.15 -12.76 4.97
N SER A 174 -2.67 -13.03 6.18
CA SER A 174 -2.17 -14.35 6.57
C SER A 174 -2.37 -14.59 8.07
N PRO A 175 -2.50 -15.86 8.50
CA PRO A 175 -2.58 -16.17 9.93
C PRO A 175 -1.33 -15.74 10.71
N GLU A 176 -0.16 -15.75 10.07
CA GLU A 176 1.11 -15.34 10.69
C GLU A 176 1.12 -13.85 11.00
N VAL A 177 0.62 -13.00 10.09
CA VAL A 177 0.53 -11.55 10.31
C VAL A 177 -0.43 -11.24 11.46
N ASP A 178 -1.62 -11.83 11.44
CA ASP A 178 -2.60 -11.63 12.52
C ASP A 178 -2.07 -12.14 13.87
N ALA A 179 -1.37 -13.28 13.88
CA ALA A 179 -0.77 -13.80 15.11
C ALA A 179 0.30 -12.85 15.69
N ARG A 180 1.09 -12.18 14.84
CA ARG A 180 2.07 -11.18 15.28
C ARG A 180 1.41 -9.91 15.79
N GLU A 181 0.42 -9.39 15.07
CA GLU A 181 -0.26 -8.14 15.41
C GLU A 181 -1.17 -8.30 16.65
N TYR A 182 -1.88 -9.42 16.74
CA TYR A 182 -2.99 -9.60 17.67
C TYR A 182 -2.81 -10.75 18.66
N GLY A 183 -1.69 -11.47 18.60
CA GLY A 183 -1.41 -12.65 19.42
C GLY A 183 -2.15 -13.92 19.00
N GLN A 184 -3.05 -13.84 18.01
CA GLN A 184 -3.79 -14.98 17.47
C GLN A 184 -4.34 -14.65 16.07
N ALA A 185 -4.56 -15.68 15.27
CA ALA A 185 -5.28 -15.57 14.00
C ALA A 185 -6.73 -15.07 14.22
N ARG A 186 -7.24 -14.16 13.36
CA ARG A 186 -8.57 -13.56 13.51
C ARG A 186 -9.55 -13.78 12.34
N GLY A 187 -9.25 -14.62 11.35
CA GLY A 187 -10.20 -14.84 10.26
C GLY A 187 -10.06 -16.15 9.51
N PRO A 188 -10.97 -16.39 8.54
CA PRO A 188 -10.59 -17.21 7.40
C PRO A 188 -9.54 -16.45 6.58
N TYR A 189 -8.51 -17.19 6.13
CA TYR A 189 -7.49 -16.67 5.24
C TYR A 189 -7.57 -17.38 3.90
N PRO A 190 -7.43 -16.63 2.79
CA PRO A 190 -7.30 -17.24 1.49
C PRO A 190 -6.01 -18.06 1.43
N ARG A 191 -6.05 -19.20 0.74
CA ARG A 191 -4.84 -19.98 0.45
C ARG A 191 -4.00 -19.31 -0.63
N VAL A 192 -4.65 -18.55 -1.49
CA VAL A 192 -4.05 -17.85 -2.63
C VAL A 192 -4.71 -16.47 -2.73
N GLN A 193 -3.89 -15.45 -2.87
CA GLN A 193 -4.32 -14.09 -3.13
C GLN A 193 -3.89 -13.69 -4.52
N ARG A 194 -4.65 -12.81 -5.17
CA ARG A 194 -4.32 -12.29 -6.48
C ARG A 194 -3.96 -10.83 -6.35
N ILE A 195 -2.89 -10.45 -7.02
CA ILE A 195 -2.40 -9.08 -7.07
C ILE A 195 -2.24 -8.63 -8.51
N ARG A 196 -2.36 -7.31 -8.74
CA ARG A 196 -1.95 -6.67 -9.99
C ARG A 196 -1.09 -5.45 -9.71
N LEU A 197 0.02 -5.33 -10.43
CA LEU A 197 0.88 -4.14 -10.42
C LEU A 197 0.79 -3.42 -11.76
N ASP A 198 0.49 -2.12 -11.76
CA ASP A 198 0.61 -1.30 -12.98
C ASP A 198 2.07 -1.25 -13.43
N VAL A 199 2.35 -1.64 -14.68
CA VAL A 199 3.72 -1.81 -15.19
C VAL A 199 4.50 -0.50 -15.17
N GLN A 200 3.84 0.63 -15.41
CA GLN A 200 4.51 1.93 -15.49
C GLN A 200 4.89 2.47 -14.10
N THR A 201 4.01 2.29 -13.11
CA THR A 201 4.10 2.98 -11.82
C THR A 201 4.49 2.07 -10.66
N GLY A 202 4.38 0.75 -10.82
CA GLY A 202 4.59 -0.24 -9.77
C GLY A 202 3.51 -0.22 -8.68
N VAL A 203 2.44 0.56 -8.84
CA VAL A 203 1.31 0.61 -7.89
C VAL A 203 0.56 -0.71 -7.92
N CYS A 204 0.22 -1.23 -6.75
CA CYS A 204 -0.67 -2.38 -6.60
C CYS A 204 -2.10 -1.92 -6.91
N VAL A 205 -2.54 -2.13 -8.14
CA VAL A 205 -3.86 -1.72 -8.63
C VAL A 205 -4.96 -2.71 -8.28
N LEU A 206 -4.61 -3.94 -7.94
CA LEU A 206 -5.55 -4.93 -7.41
C LEU A 206 -4.84 -5.71 -6.31
N ALA A 207 -5.51 -5.88 -5.18
CA ALA A 207 -5.25 -6.99 -4.28
C ALA A 207 -6.60 -7.58 -3.92
N ASP A 208 -6.84 -8.85 -4.22
CA ASP A 208 -8.07 -9.52 -3.83
C ASP A 208 -7.82 -10.98 -3.44
N ALA A 209 -8.81 -11.54 -2.75
CA ALA A 209 -8.84 -12.93 -2.36
C ALA A 209 -10.01 -13.59 -3.09
N PRO A 210 -9.80 -14.25 -4.24
CA PRO A 210 -10.90 -14.88 -4.98
C PRO A 210 -11.70 -15.90 -4.15
N GLU A 211 -11.06 -16.50 -3.15
CA GLU A 211 -11.65 -17.43 -2.18
C GLU A 211 -12.43 -16.74 -1.04
N THR A 212 -12.31 -15.42 -0.89
CA THR A 212 -12.89 -14.63 0.21
C THR A 212 -13.39 -13.28 -0.28
N LEU A 213 -14.70 -13.20 -0.56
CA LEU A 213 -15.38 -11.97 -0.98
C LEU A 213 -15.24 -10.84 0.06
N GLY A 214 -15.19 -9.58 -0.39
CA GLY A 214 -15.19 -8.39 0.47
C GLY A 214 -13.84 -8.03 1.07
N THR A 215 -12.72 -8.54 0.55
CA THR A 215 -11.38 -8.28 1.09
C THR A 215 -10.43 -7.89 -0.02
N GLY A 216 -9.82 -6.70 0.11
CA GLY A 216 -8.90 -6.17 -0.90
C GLY A 216 -9.14 -4.73 -1.34
N HIS A 217 -8.66 -4.42 -2.53
CA HIS A 217 -8.90 -3.18 -3.27
C HIS A 217 -8.83 -3.41 -4.77
N ASP A 218 -9.57 -2.58 -5.50
CA ASP A 218 -9.44 -2.39 -6.95
C ASP A 218 -9.23 -0.89 -7.18
N LEU A 219 -8.15 -0.53 -7.89
CA LEU A 219 -7.69 0.83 -8.11
C LEU A 219 -7.42 1.08 -9.59
N ARG A 220 -8.26 1.89 -10.20
CA ARG A 220 -8.01 2.41 -11.54
C ARG A 220 -7.12 3.65 -11.50
N ILE A 221 -6.03 3.63 -12.27
CA ILE A 221 -5.22 4.83 -12.53
C ILE A 221 -5.82 5.59 -13.72
N GLU A 222 -6.25 6.84 -13.48
CA GLU A 222 -6.82 7.72 -14.50
C GLU A 222 -5.74 8.49 -15.27
N ALA A 223 -4.68 8.91 -14.57
CA ALA A 223 -3.58 9.70 -15.13
C ALA A 223 -2.28 9.55 -14.34
N VAL A 224 -1.14 9.62 -15.02
CA VAL A 224 0.22 9.56 -14.45
C VAL A 224 1.03 10.75 -14.94
N ASP A 225 1.75 11.40 -14.04
CA ASP A 225 2.65 12.55 -14.32
C ASP A 225 2.03 13.73 -15.08
N GLU A 226 0.70 13.81 -15.13
CA GLU A 226 0.01 14.97 -15.66
C GLU A 226 0.19 16.20 -14.75
N PRO A 227 0.42 17.40 -15.33
CA PRO A 227 0.52 18.61 -14.55
C PRO A 227 -0.74 18.88 -13.73
N MET A 228 -0.58 19.08 -12.42
CA MET A 228 -1.67 19.44 -11.51
C MET A 228 -1.40 20.80 -10.86
N ALA A 229 -2.36 21.71 -11.00
CA ALA A 229 -2.28 23.05 -10.41
C ALA A 229 -2.22 22.98 -8.88
N GLY A 230 -1.47 23.90 -8.25
CA GLY A 230 -1.39 24.00 -6.79
C GLY A 230 -2.76 24.17 -6.12
N ALA A 231 -3.67 24.94 -6.75
CA ALA A 231 -5.03 25.18 -6.27
C ALA A 231 -5.84 23.90 -6.04
N LEU A 232 -5.54 22.80 -6.75
CA LEU A 232 -6.16 21.50 -6.51
C LEU A 232 -5.89 21.00 -5.08
N PHE A 233 -4.74 21.36 -4.51
CA PHE A 233 -4.27 20.98 -3.19
C PHE A 233 -4.40 22.10 -2.14
N GLY A 234 -5.22 23.12 -2.42
CA GLY A 234 -5.54 24.20 -1.47
C GLY A 234 -4.51 25.34 -1.36
N SER A 235 -3.57 25.47 -2.31
CA SER A 235 -2.65 26.60 -2.40
C SER A 235 -3.09 27.68 -3.39
#